data_AF-A0A7M7NSK4-F1
#
_entry.id   AF-A0A7M7NSK4-F1
#
_cell.length_a   1.000
_cell.length_b   1.000
_cell.length_c   1.000
_cell.angle_alpha   90.00
_cell.angle_beta   90.00
_cell.angle_gamma   90.00
#
_symmetry.space_group_name_H-M   'P 1'
#
loop_
_entity.id
_entity.type
_entity.pdbx_description
1 polymer ?
#
loop_
_entity_poly.entity_id
_entity_poly.type
_entity_poly.pdbx_seq_one_letter_code
_entity_poly.pdbx_strand_id
1 'polypeptide(L)'
;MRQGAKVNKGSNVGRTALHLAAGKGHLDVTKYLISQGAEVNKGSNDGWNELNLAAQEGQLDVIKYLISVGAEVNKEGKNGSTALNLAAQEGHHDVTNYLISQGAEEGHLDVTNYLISQGAKVNKGSNVGRTALHLAAGKGHLDVTKYLISQGAEVNKGSNDGWNELNLAAQEGQLDVIKYLISVGAEVNKEGNDGSTALNLAAQEGHHDVTNYLISQGAELEQNDLTDIHLAILHGHTSTIEKLVSEGADLNIQSPDGQQCLHTAIKLCFNSEKIVQETDTLRKISDEHYKGELSPEKALVFYLLENGAKLDVRDTTGNLPIQYAKDEDN
;
A
#
# COMPACT_ATOMS: atom_id res chain seq x y z
N MET A 1 34.81 29.40 -7.21
CA MET A 1 35.69 29.35 -6.02
C MET A 1 36.93 30.21 -6.27
N ARG A 2 37.09 31.34 -5.58
CA ARG A 2 38.37 32.05 -5.48
C ARG A 2 38.72 32.12 -3.99
N GLN A 3 39.86 31.48 -3.66
CA GLN A 3 40.56 31.42 -2.36
C GLN A 3 39.96 30.52 -1.25
N GLY A 4 40.62 29.37 -0.99
CA GLY A 4 40.63 28.68 0.31
C GLY A 4 39.57 27.61 0.59
N ALA A 5 38.44 27.58 -0.12
CA ALA A 5 37.41 26.56 0.11
C ALA A 5 37.84 25.18 -0.44
N LYS A 6 37.91 24.17 0.44
CA LYS A 6 38.15 22.77 0.03
C LYS A 6 36.88 22.21 -0.62
N VAL A 7 36.95 21.89 -1.93
CA VAL A 7 35.81 21.41 -2.73
C VAL A 7 35.11 20.18 -2.14
N ASN A 8 35.87 19.28 -1.51
CA ASN A 8 35.38 18.02 -0.92
C ASN A 8 35.08 18.11 0.58
N LYS A 9 35.01 19.32 1.16
CA LYS A 9 34.66 19.48 2.58
C LYS A 9 33.19 19.10 2.79
N GLY A 10 32.96 18.12 3.67
CA GLY A 10 31.62 17.74 4.12
C GLY A 10 31.09 18.66 5.21
N SER A 11 29.75 18.75 5.30
CA SER A 11 29.03 19.29 6.45
C SER A 11 29.03 18.31 7.63
N ASN A 12 28.35 18.65 8.73
CA ASN A 12 28.21 17.78 9.89
C ASN A 12 27.47 16.45 9.59
N VAL A 13 26.71 16.40 8.50
CA VAL A 13 26.03 15.18 8.00
C VAL A 13 26.79 14.50 6.85
N GLY A 14 28.05 14.87 6.64
CA GLY A 14 28.91 14.27 5.60
C GLY A 14 28.58 14.72 4.17
N ARG A 15 27.58 15.58 3.96
CA ARG A 15 27.22 16.10 2.63
C ARG A 15 28.25 17.13 2.17
N THR A 16 28.81 16.93 0.99
CA THR A 16 29.69 17.90 0.32
C THR A 16 28.88 18.96 -0.45
N ALA A 17 29.56 19.97 -1.00
CA ALA A 17 28.93 20.91 -1.92
C ALA A 17 28.30 20.21 -3.13
N LEU A 18 28.92 19.12 -3.62
CA LEU A 18 28.40 18.34 -4.75
C LEU A 18 27.08 17.64 -4.40
N HIS A 19 26.97 17.04 -3.21
CA HIS A 19 25.72 16.45 -2.72
C HIS A 19 24.58 17.46 -2.72
N LEU A 20 24.83 18.67 -2.21
CA LEU A 20 23.83 19.73 -2.10
C LEU A 20 23.44 20.28 -3.48
N ALA A 21 24.43 20.51 -4.35
CA ALA A 21 24.17 20.98 -5.72
C ALA A 21 23.35 19.96 -6.51
N ALA A 22 23.67 18.67 -6.38
CA ALA A 22 22.98 17.60 -7.06
C ALA A 22 21.53 17.44 -6.58
N GLY A 23 21.31 17.36 -5.26
CA GLY A 23 19.96 17.26 -4.68
C GLY A 23 19.09 18.49 -4.93
N LYS A 24 19.69 19.68 -5.13
CA LYS A 24 18.95 20.91 -5.48
C LYS A 24 18.82 21.16 -6.98
N GLY A 25 19.25 20.24 -7.83
CA GLY A 25 19.08 20.36 -9.27
C GLY A 25 19.98 21.39 -9.95
N HIS A 26 21.03 21.87 -9.27
CA HIS A 26 21.90 22.91 -9.80
C HIS A 26 22.93 22.32 -10.76
N LEU A 27 22.51 22.00 -12.00
CA LEU A 27 23.34 21.32 -12.99
C LEU A 27 24.66 22.05 -13.28
N ASP A 28 24.62 23.36 -13.51
CA ASP A 28 25.83 24.13 -13.82
C ASP A 28 26.79 24.18 -12.63
N VAL A 29 26.26 24.25 -11.41
CA VAL A 29 27.06 24.19 -10.18
C VAL A 29 27.66 22.79 -10.02
N THR A 30 26.90 21.73 -10.32
CA THR A 30 27.35 20.34 -10.29
C THR A 30 28.51 20.13 -11.28
N LYS A 31 28.33 20.55 -12.54
CA LYS A 31 29.38 20.55 -13.58
C LYS A 31 30.62 21.31 -13.13
N TYR A 32 30.42 22.52 -12.61
CA TYR A 32 31.51 23.34 -12.11
C TYR A 32 32.26 22.65 -10.97
N LEU A 33 31.57 22.12 -9.95
CA LEU A 33 32.21 21.45 -8.81
C LEU A 33 33.03 20.23 -9.25
N ILE A 34 32.51 19.39 -10.14
CA ILE A 34 33.24 18.24 -10.69
C ILE A 34 34.48 18.71 -11.47
N SER A 35 34.37 19.78 -12.28
CA SER A 35 35.53 20.37 -12.98
C SER A 35 36.61 20.92 -12.03
N GLN A 36 36.24 21.24 -10.79
CA GLN A 36 37.16 21.71 -9.74
C GLN A 36 37.70 20.56 -8.86
N GLY A 37 37.47 19.30 -9.24
CA GLY A 37 37.96 18.13 -8.50
C GLY A 37 37.04 17.65 -7.38
N ALA A 38 35.73 17.91 -7.46
CA ALA A 38 34.79 17.28 -6.55
C ALA A 38 34.80 15.75 -6.71
N GLU A 39 34.90 15.02 -5.60
CA GLU A 39 34.84 13.55 -5.57
C GLU A 39 33.39 13.09 -5.84
N VAL A 40 33.20 12.43 -6.99
CA VAL A 40 31.98 11.67 -7.34
C VAL A 40 31.98 10.37 -6.53
N ASN A 41 30.80 9.85 -6.16
CA ASN A 41 30.57 8.62 -5.38
C ASN A 41 30.94 8.69 -3.91
N LYS A 42 31.28 9.88 -3.40
CA LYS A 42 31.52 10.05 -1.97
C LYS A 42 30.21 9.87 -1.23
N GLY A 43 30.18 8.95 -0.26
CA GLY A 43 29.01 8.79 0.61
C GLY A 43 28.91 9.89 1.65
N SER A 44 27.69 10.37 1.88
CA SER A 44 27.31 11.13 3.09
C SER A 44 27.28 10.22 4.33
N ASN A 45 26.94 10.79 5.50
CA ASN A 45 26.83 9.98 6.72
C ASN A 45 25.75 8.90 6.62
N ASP A 46 24.76 9.03 5.74
CA ASP A 46 23.72 8.02 5.50
C ASP A 46 24.12 7.01 4.41
N GLY A 47 25.36 7.10 3.90
CA GLY A 47 25.87 6.25 2.83
C GLY A 47 25.46 6.69 1.42
N TRP A 48 24.53 7.64 1.30
CA TRP A 48 24.05 8.17 0.02
C TRP A 48 25.12 9.01 -0.69
N ASN A 49 25.29 8.79 -1.99
CA ASN A 49 26.05 9.66 -2.88
C ASN A 49 25.16 10.78 -3.48
N GLU A 50 25.75 11.64 -4.30
CA GLU A 50 25.06 12.72 -5.00
C GLU A 50 23.98 12.23 -5.98
N LEU A 51 24.12 11.03 -6.56
CA LEU A 51 23.12 10.43 -7.44
C LEU A 51 21.89 9.96 -6.65
N ASN A 52 22.06 9.35 -5.47
CA ASN A 52 20.96 9.00 -4.58
C ASN A 52 20.14 10.25 -4.18
N LEU A 53 20.80 11.35 -3.82
CA LEU A 53 20.14 12.60 -3.47
C LEU A 53 19.43 13.24 -4.67
N ALA A 54 20.05 13.24 -5.84
CA ALA A 54 19.43 13.74 -7.06
C ALA A 54 18.19 12.90 -7.44
N ALA A 55 18.25 11.58 -7.25
CA ALA A 55 17.14 10.67 -7.53
C ALA A 55 15.96 10.85 -6.56
N GLN A 56 16.24 11.02 -5.27
CA GLN A 56 15.22 11.35 -4.27
C GLN A 56 14.49 12.66 -4.59
N GLU A 57 15.21 13.65 -5.13
CA GLU A 57 14.67 14.99 -5.42
C GLU A 57 14.24 15.15 -6.89
N GLY A 58 14.23 14.08 -7.69
CA GLY A 58 13.72 14.09 -9.07
C GLY A 58 14.58 14.82 -10.10
N GLN A 59 15.88 15.02 -9.85
CA GLN A 59 16.75 15.90 -10.64
C GLN A 59 17.34 15.19 -11.88
N LEU A 60 16.50 14.90 -12.88
CA LEU A 60 16.86 14.07 -14.04
C LEU A 60 18.10 14.56 -14.80
N ASP A 61 18.23 15.85 -15.10
CA ASP A 61 19.37 16.37 -15.87
C ASP A 61 20.68 16.28 -15.10
N VAL A 62 20.62 16.42 -13.77
CA VAL A 62 21.76 16.17 -12.88
C VAL A 62 22.12 14.69 -12.90
N ILE A 63 21.13 13.79 -12.81
CA ILE A 63 21.35 12.33 -12.84
C ILE A 63 22.01 11.91 -14.15
N LYS A 64 21.49 12.37 -15.30
CA LYS A 64 22.10 12.14 -16.63
C LYS A 64 23.58 12.51 -16.63
N TYR A 65 23.89 13.71 -16.13
CA TYR A 65 25.27 14.18 -16.07
C TYR A 65 26.13 13.36 -15.10
N LEU A 66 25.63 13.06 -13.90
CA LEU A 66 26.35 12.27 -12.89
C LEU A 66 26.68 10.86 -13.42
N ILE A 67 25.74 10.20 -14.10
CA ILE A 67 25.99 8.90 -14.74
C ILE A 67 27.05 9.02 -15.83
N SER A 68 26.98 10.07 -16.66
CA SER A 68 27.97 10.29 -17.73
C SER A 68 29.41 10.49 -17.24
N VAL A 69 29.60 10.88 -15.97
CA VAL A 69 30.91 11.05 -15.33
C VAL A 69 31.27 9.91 -14.37
N GLY A 70 30.53 8.79 -14.40
CA GLY A 70 30.87 7.57 -13.68
C GLY A 70 30.29 7.47 -12.25
N ALA A 71 29.13 8.08 -11.99
CA ALA A 71 28.44 7.87 -10.72
C ALA A 71 27.96 6.41 -10.56
N GLU A 72 28.18 5.83 -9.38
CA GLU A 72 27.73 4.50 -8.95
C GLU A 72 26.20 4.49 -8.84
N VAL A 73 25.52 4.03 -9.90
CA VAL A 73 24.05 3.99 -10.00
C VAL A 73 23.43 3.10 -8.91
N ASN A 74 24.10 1.99 -8.58
CA ASN A 74 23.64 1.00 -7.61
C ASN A 74 24.19 1.24 -6.20
N LYS A 75 24.70 2.45 -5.91
CA LYS A 75 25.18 2.78 -4.58
C LYS A 75 24.04 2.71 -3.58
N GLU A 76 24.26 1.92 -2.54
CA GLU A 76 23.32 1.76 -1.43
C GLU A 76 23.62 2.73 -0.31
N GLY A 77 22.55 3.33 0.22
CA GLY A 77 22.59 3.95 1.54
C GLY A 77 22.74 2.92 2.66
N LYS A 78 22.86 3.41 3.89
CA LYS A 78 22.87 2.56 5.10
C LYS A 78 21.62 1.71 5.28
N ASN A 79 20.49 2.14 4.72
CA ASN A 79 19.24 1.38 4.71
C ASN A 79 19.11 0.40 3.52
N GLY A 80 20.16 0.24 2.69
CA GLY A 80 20.16 -0.59 1.49
C GLY A 80 19.41 0.01 0.31
N SER A 81 18.86 1.23 0.43
CA SER A 81 18.14 1.88 -0.67
C SER A 81 19.12 2.38 -1.73
N THR A 82 18.81 2.07 -2.99
CA THR A 82 19.47 2.62 -4.17
C THR A 82 18.77 3.88 -4.67
N ALA A 83 19.36 4.55 -5.66
CA ALA A 83 18.72 5.67 -6.34
C ALA A 83 17.39 5.29 -7.00
N LEU A 84 17.27 4.07 -7.53
CA LEU A 84 16.02 3.57 -8.10
C LEU A 84 14.94 3.43 -7.04
N ASN A 85 15.28 2.90 -5.85
CA ASN A 85 14.33 2.78 -4.74
C ASN A 85 13.81 4.17 -4.31
N LEU A 86 14.71 5.15 -4.20
CA LEU A 86 14.36 6.53 -3.82
C LEU A 86 13.50 7.21 -4.88
N ALA A 87 13.85 7.09 -6.17
CA ALA A 87 13.05 7.66 -7.25
C ALA A 87 11.65 7.05 -7.33
N ALA A 88 11.54 5.72 -7.14
CA ALA A 88 10.27 5.02 -7.14
C ALA A 88 9.40 5.37 -5.94
N GLN A 89 10.01 5.52 -4.74
CA GLN A 89 9.32 5.93 -3.52
C GLN A 89 8.74 7.34 -3.64
N GLU A 90 9.46 8.26 -4.26
CA GLU A 90 9.03 9.66 -4.41
C GLU A 90 8.25 9.92 -5.71
N GLY A 91 8.01 8.86 -6.51
CA GLY A 91 7.17 8.93 -7.70
C GLY A 91 7.79 9.62 -8.91
N HIS A 92 9.12 9.78 -8.94
CA HIS A 92 9.84 10.42 -10.05
C HIS A 92 9.91 9.47 -11.25
N HIS A 93 8.84 9.45 -12.05
CA HIS A 93 8.67 8.54 -13.19
C HIS A 93 9.81 8.66 -14.22
N ASP A 94 10.14 9.88 -14.65
CA ASP A 94 11.19 10.09 -15.66
C ASP A 94 12.57 9.63 -15.15
N VAL A 95 12.84 9.81 -13.86
CA VAL A 95 14.08 9.33 -13.22
C VAL A 95 14.08 7.81 -13.12
N THR A 96 12.98 7.20 -12.68
CA THR A 96 12.83 5.74 -12.62
C THR A 96 13.06 5.11 -13.99
N ASN A 97 12.45 5.66 -15.03
CA ASN A 97 12.62 5.22 -16.41
C ASN A 97 14.08 5.30 -16.84
N TYR A 98 14.71 6.45 -16.60
CA TYR A 98 16.11 6.67 -16.97
C TYR A 98 17.06 5.71 -16.23
N LEU A 99 16.92 5.56 -14.91
CA LEU A 99 17.79 4.71 -14.10
C LEU A 99 17.70 3.23 -14.49
N ILE A 100 16.50 2.75 -14.88
CA ILE A 100 16.33 1.39 -15.40
C ILE A 100 16.98 1.26 -16.79
N SER A 101 16.85 2.28 -17.66
CA SER A 101 17.42 2.25 -19.01
C SER A 101 18.95 2.32 -19.04
N GLN A 102 19.59 3.04 -18.11
CA GLN A 102 21.04 3.28 -18.14
C GLN A 102 21.89 2.07 -17.77
N GLY A 103 21.32 1.04 -17.15
CA GLY A 103 22.03 -0.23 -17.05
C GLY A 103 22.38 -0.79 -18.45
N ALA A 104 21.61 -0.44 -19.50
CA ALA A 104 21.56 -1.16 -20.78
C ALA A 104 22.71 -0.81 -21.69
N GLU A 105 23.34 0.30 -21.37
CA GLU A 105 24.44 0.86 -22.10
C GLU A 105 25.80 0.43 -21.53
N GLU A 106 25.86 -0.28 -20.38
CA GLU A 106 27.08 -0.98 -19.92
C GLU A 106 27.33 -2.29 -20.69
N GLY A 107 27.13 -2.24 -22.01
CA GLY A 107 27.18 -3.37 -22.93
C GLY A 107 28.43 -4.22 -22.75
N HIS A 108 28.22 -5.49 -22.41
CA HIS A 108 28.76 -6.69 -23.07
C HIS A 108 28.40 -7.93 -22.24
N LEU A 109 27.12 -8.31 -22.21
CA LEU A 109 26.69 -9.71 -22.07
C LEU A 109 25.22 -9.76 -22.48
N ASP A 110 24.94 -10.44 -23.60
CA ASP A 110 23.64 -10.70 -24.26
C ASP A 110 22.47 -9.80 -23.86
N VAL A 111 21.87 -9.07 -24.79
CA VAL A 111 20.63 -8.30 -24.55
C VAL A 111 19.58 -9.10 -23.75
N THR A 112 19.52 -10.42 -23.92
CA THR A 112 18.73 -11.34 -23.09
C THR A 112 19.24 -11.47 -21.64
N ASN A 113 20.54 -11.71 -21.40
CA ASN A 113 21.14 -11.70 -20.05
C ASN A 113 21.07 -10.31 -19.41
N TYR A 114 21.16 -9.25 -20.20
CA TYR A 114 21.05 -7.88 -19.73
C TYR A 114 19.61 -7.54 -19.33
N LEU A 115 18.59 -7.85 -20.15
CA LEU A 115 17.18 -7.70 -19.79
C LEU A 115 16.81 -8.57 -18.58
N ILE A 116 17.33 -9.80 -18.50
CA ILE A 116 17.20 -10.67 -17.32
C ILE A 116 17.91 -10.05 -16.10
N SER A 117 19.10 -9.46 -16.28
CA SER A 117 19.81 -8.75 -15.22
C SER A 117 19.10 -7.47 -14.79
N GLN A 118 18.30 -6.85 -15.67
CA GLN A 118 17.45 -5.73 -15.30
C GLN A 118 16.28 -6.17 -14.46
N GLY A 119 15.65 -7.30 -14.77
CA GLY A 119 14.73 -7.95 -13.84
C GLY A 119 15.38 -8.15 -12.46
N ALA A 120 16.61 -8.69 -12.42
CA ALA A 120 17.34 -8.89 -11.16
C ALA A 120 17.67 -7.57 -10.41
N LYS A 121 17.95 -6.47 -11.12
CA LYS A 121 18.22 -5.15 -10.51
C LYS A 121 16.94 -4.42 -10.08
N VAL A 122 15.87 -4.48 -10.88
CA VAL A 122 14.54 -3.92 -10.54
C VAL A 122 13.96 -4.62 -9.31
N ASN A 123 14.25 -5.92 -9.15
CA ASN A 123 13.83 -6.74 -8.01
C ASN A 123 14.79 -6.68 -6.81
N LYS A 124 15.76 -5.77 -6.83
CA LYS A 124 16.66 -5.54 -5.71
C LYS A 124 15.93 -4.84 -4.56
N GLY A 125 15.89 -5.51 -3.42
CA GLY A 125 15.31 -4.98 -2.18
C GLY A 125 16.29 -4.13 -1.38
N SER A 126 15.75 -3.28 -0.52
CA SER A 126 16.48 -2.62 0.56
C SER A 126 16.81 -3.60 1.69
N ASN A 127 17.41 -3.13 2.79
CA ASN A 127 17.74 -4.00 3.94
C ASN A 127 16.52 -4.64 4.61
N VAL A 128 15.32 -4.11 4.38
CA VAL A 128 14.03 -4.68 4.83
C VAL A 128 13.32 -5.49 3.74
N GLY A 129 14.01 -5.81 2.64
CA GLY A 129 13.46 -6.61 1.53
C GLY A 129 12.52 -5.85 0.60
N ARG A 130 12.22 -4.56 0.86
CA ARG A 130 11.33 -3.75 0.01
C ARG A 130 12.02 -3.37 -1.29
N THR A 131 11.43 -3.77 -2.43
CA THR A 131 11.87 -3.39 -3.78
C THR A 131 11.35 -2.01 -4.20
N ALA A 132 11.76 -1.52 -5.37
CA ALA A 132 11.17 -0.31 -5.94
C ALA A 132 9.64 -0.44 -6.16
N LEU A 133 9.15 -1.64 -6.53
CA LEU A 133 7.73 -1.91 -6.71
C LEU A 133 6.95 -1.79 -5.40
N HIS A 134 7.48 -2.33 -4.29
CA HIS A 134 6.89 -2.18 -2.96
C HIS A 134 6.70 -0.70 -2.57
N LEU A 135 7.74 0.12 -2.80
CA LEU A 135 7.74 1.53 -2.43
C LEU A 135 6.78 2.33 -3.31
N ALA A 136 6.79 2.12 -4.62
CA ALA A 136 5.88 2.77 -5.55
C ALA A 136 4.41 2.41 -5.27
N ALA A 137 4.13 1.14 -4.96
CA ALA A 137 2.79 0.67 -4.69
C ALA A 137 2.22 1.26 -3.38
N GLY A 138 2.98 1.20 -2.28
CA GLY A 138 2.56 1.79 -1.00
C GLY A 138 2.41 3.32 -1.05
N LYS A 139 3.10 4.01 -1.97
CA LYS A 139 2.96 5.46 -2.17
C LYS A 139 1.95 5.88 -3.25
N GLY A 140 1.27 4.92 -3.89
CA GLY A 140 0.22 5.22 -4.84
C GLY A 140 0.71 5.66 -6.23
N HIS A 141 1.99 5.45 -6.55
CA HIS A 141 2.57 5.91 -7.81
C HIS A 141 2.26 4.96 -8.97
N LEU A 142 1.02 4.99 -9.45
CA LEU A 142 0.49 4.07 -10.48
C LEU A 142 1.35 3.97 -11.75
N ASP A 143 1.82 5.10 -12.29
CA ASP A 143 2.62 5.10 -13.52
C ASP A 143 3.99 4.46 -13.32
N VAL A 144 4.59 4.68 -12.14
CA VAL A 144 5.84 4.02 -11.74
C VAL A 144 5.61 2.53 -11.54
N THR A 145 4.52 2.13 -10.86
CA THR A 145 4.12 0.73 -10.67
C THR A 145 3.96 0.00 -12.01
N LYS A 146 3.19 0.57 -12.94
CA LYS A 146 3.00 0.03 -14.31
C LYS A 146 4.33 -0.14 -15.03
N TYR A 147 5.18 0.87 -14.96
CA TYR A 147 6.47 0.83 -15.61
C TYR A 147 7.37 -0.25 -15.01
N LEU A 148 7.51 -0.32 -13.69
CA LEU A 148 8.33 -1.33 -13.01
C LEU A 148 7.90 -2.76 -13.40
N ILE A 149 6.60 -3.04 -13.41
CA ILE A 149 6.07 -4.34 -13.85
C ILE A 149 6.38 -4.61 -15.33
N SER A 150 6.26 -3.61 -16.21
CA SER A 150 6.66 -3.75 -17.62
C SER A 150 8.15 -4.05 -17.82
N GLN A 151 8.99 -3.69 -16.85
CA GLN A 151 10.45 -3.94 -16.85
C GLN A 151 10.83 -5.24 -16.12
N GLY A 152 9.86 -6.08 -15.75
CA GLY A 152 10.11 -7.38 -15.13
C GLY A 152 10.16 -7.35 -13.60
N ALA A 153 9.55 -6.35 -12.96
CA ALA A 153 9.36 -6.39 -11.51
C ALA A 153 8.52 -7.63 -11.11
N GLU A 154 9.00 -8.38 -10.13
CA GLU A 154 8.32 -9.54 -9.56
C GLU A 154 7.12 -9.07 -8.71
N VAL A 155 5.91 -9.35 -9.21
CA VAL A 155 4.67 -9.27 -8.45
C VAL A 155 4.62 -10.43 -7.45
N ASN A 156 4.02 -10.22 -6.28
CA ASN A 156 3.91 -11.16 -5.14
C ASN A 156 5.20 -11.44 -4.38
N LYS A 157 6.28 -10.70 -4.66
CA LYS A 157 7.51 -10.83 -3.89
C LYS A 157 7.29 -10.27 -2.50
N GLY A 158 7.49 -11.08 -1.46
CA GLY A 158 7.46 -10.60 -0.08
C GLY A 158 8.71 -9.81 0.29
N SER A 159 8.52 -8.76 1.08
CA SER A 159 9.56 -8.11 1.88
C SER A 159 10.01 -9.01 3.04
N ASN A 160 10.93 -8.53 3.89
CA ASN A 160 11.41 -9.35 5.02
C ASN A 160 10.29 -9.74 6.01
N ASP A 161 9.23 -8.94 6.09
CA ASP A 161 8.05 -9.19 6.92
C ASP A 161 6.98 -10.01 6.17
N GLY A 162 7.29 -10.52 4.97
CA GLY A 162 6.37 -11.30 4.13
C GLY A 162 5.42 -10.44 3.31
N TRP A 163 5.26 -9.15 3.63
CA TRP A 163 4.35 -8.24 2.92
C TRP A 163 4.79 -8.01 1.48
N ASN A 164 3.86 -8.18 0.53
CA ASN A 164 4.04 -7.84 -0.87
C ASN A 164 3.55 -6.39 -1.16
N GLU A 165 3.64 -5.99 -2.42
CA GLU A 165 3.18 -4.68 -2.89
C GLU A 165 1.66 -4.45 -2.76
N LEU A 166 0.84 -5.50 -2.80
CA LEU A 166 -0.60 -5.42 -2.57
C LEU A 166 -0.90 -5.12 -1.10
N ASN A 167 -0.21 -5.78 -0.15
CA ASN A 167 -0.33 -5.52 1.28
C ASN A 167 0.00 -4.04 1.60
N LEU A 168 1.12 -3.54 1.07
CA LEU A 168 1.54 -2.15 1.28
C LEU A 168 0.58 -1.13 0.63
N ALA A 169 0.09 -1.40 -0.58
CA ALA A 169 -0.89 -0.55 -1.23
C ALA A 169 -2.22 -0.53 -0.47
N ALA A 170 -2.62 -1.67 0.11
CA ALA A 170 -3.85 -1.80 0.89
C ALA A 170 -3.76 -1.08 2.23
N GLN A 171 -2.64 -1.22 2.95
CA GLN A 171 -2.37 -0.48 4.19
C GLN A 171 -2.43 1.04 3.99
N GLU A 172 -2.01 1.53 2.82
CA GLU A 172 -1.95 2.98 2.54
C GLU A 172 -3.14 3.48 1.68
N GLY A 173 -4.15 2.64 1.45
CA GLY A 173 -5.41 3.02 0.80
C GLY A 173 -5.32 3.29 -0.72
N GLN A 174 -4.34 2.69 -1.42
CA GLN A 174 -4.01 3.02 -2.81
C GLN A 174 -4.85 2.22 -3.84
N LEU A 175 -6.16 2.51 -3.91
CA LEU A 175 -7.13 1.72 -4.70
C LEU A 175 -6.75 1.54 -6.19
N ASP A 176 -6.28 2.58 -6.87
CA ASP A 176 -5.95 2.48 -8.31
C ASP A 176 -4.72 1.59 -8.58
N VAL A 177 -3.76 1.60 -7.64
CA VAL A 177 -2.62 0.67 -7.67
C VAL A 177 -3.10 -0.75 -7.42
N ILE A 178 -3.98 -0.98 -6.44
CA ILE A 178 -4.53 -2.30 -6.10
C ILE A 178 -5.27 -2.91 -7.29
N LYS A 179 -6.14 -2.12 -7.94
CA LYS A 179 -6.83 -2.55 -9.18
C LYS A 179 -5.85 -3.01 -10.25
N TYR A 180 -4.77 -2.26 -10.45
CA TYR A 180 -3.77 -2.63 -11.44
C TYR A 180 -2.98 -3.87 -11.03
N LEU A 181 -2.52 -3.97 -9.78
CA LEU A 181 -1.79 -5.13 -9.26
C LEU A 181 -2.60 -6.43 -9.40
N ILE A 182 -3.88 -6.41 -9.03
CA ILE A 182 -4.77 -7.56 -9.20
C ILE A 182 -4.95 -7.90 -10.69
N SER A 183 -5.07 -6.90 -11.56
CA SER A 183 -5.20 -7.12 -13.02
C SER A 183 -3.98 -7.80 -13.65
N VAL A 184 -2.80 -7.71 -13.02
CA VAL A 184 -1.55 -8.36 -13.48
C VAL A 184 -1.20 -9.62 -12.69
N GLY A 185 -2.11 -10.12 -11.84
CA GLY A 185 -1.95 -11.40 -11.14
C GLY A 185 -1.39 -11.30 -9.72
N ALA A 186 -1.59 -10.19 -9.01
CA ALA A 186 -1.30 -10.14 -7.58
C ALA A 186 -2.18 -11.13 -6.78
N GLU A 187 -1.57 -11.84 -5.84
CA GLU A 187 -2.20 -12.78 -4.93
C GLU A 187 -3.00 -12.00 -3.86
N VAL A 188 -4.32 -11.97 -4.00
CA VAL A 188 -5.24 -11.22 -3.12
C VAL A 188 -5.13 -11.67 -1.66
N ASN A 189 -5.00 -12.98 -1.43
CA ASN A 189 -4.94 -13.61 -0.11
C ASN A 189 -3.51 -13.88 0.36
N LYS A 190 -2.52 -13.13 -0.17
CA LYS A 190 -1.14 -13.30 0.29
C LYS A 190 -0.99 -12.75 1.71
N GLU A 191 -0.61 -13.65 2.61
CA GLU A 191 -0.32 -13.33 4.00
C GLU A 191 1.11 -12.83 4.18
N GLY A 192 1.25 -11.85 5.08
CA GLY A 192 2.52 -11.52 5.72
C GLY A 192 3.00 -12.60 6.68
N ASN A 193 4.20 -12.42 7.24
CA ASN A 193 4.73 -13.34 8.25
C ASN A 193 3.91 -13.34 9.55
N ASP A 194 3.10 -12.30 9.77
CA ASP A 194 2.17 -12.12 10.88
C ASP A 194 0.76 -12.67 10.60
N GLY A 195 0.53 -13.24 9.41
CA GLY A 195 -0.80 -13.67 8.94
C GLY A 195 -1.63 -12.55 8.33
N SER A 196 -1.19 -11.29 8.38
CA SER A 196 -1.97 -10.17 7.87
C SER A 196 -2.13 -10.24 6.35
N THR A 197 -3.38 -10.23 5.86
CA THR A 197 -3.70 -10.10 4.43
C THR A 197 -3.83 -8.62 4.01
N ALA A 198 -3.90 -8.35 2.70
CA ALA A 198 -4.22 -7.02 2.20
C ALA A 198 -5.58 -6.51 2.70
N LEU A 199 -6.55 -7.42 2.86
CA LEU A 199 -7.86 -7.08 3.40
C LEU A 199 -7.76 -6.63 4.86
N ASN A 200 -7.05 -7.39 5.71
CA ASN A 200 -6.87 -7.08 7.14
C ASN A 200 -6.22 -5.71 7.32
N LEU A 201 -5.22 -5.39 6.51
CA LEU A 201 -4.52 -4.10 6.56
C LEU A 201 -5.43 -2.93 6.13
N ALA A 202 -6.15 -3.05 5.01
CA ALA A 202 -7.08 -2.00 4.57
C ALA A 202 -8.23 -1.79 5.56
N ALA A 203 -8.73 -2.88 6.12
CA ALA A 203 -9.73 -2.92 7.18
C ALA A 203 -9.28 -2.15 8.44
N GLN A 204 -8.10 -2.48 8.95
CA GLN A 204 -7.53 -1.88 10.15
C GLN A 204 -7.30 -0.38 9.99
N GLU A 205 -6.83 0.06 8.82
CA GLU A 205 -6.56 1.47 8.53
C GLU A 205 -7.82 2.25 8.06
N GLY A 206 -8.98 1.59 7.95
CA GLY A 206 -10.25 2.22 7.62
C GLY A 206 -10.44 2.57 6.14
N HIS A 207 -9.70 1.92 5.24
CA HIS A 207 -9.78 2.15 3.79
C HIS A 207 -10.95 1.40 3.15
N HIS A 208 -12.17 1.92 3.38
CA HIS A 208 -13.43 1.26 3.00
C HIS A 208 -13.55 0.92 1.50
N ASP A 209 -13.10 1.80 0.61
CA ASP A 209 -13.14 1.59 -0.83
C ASP A 209 -12.19 0.45 -1.27
N VAL A 210 -11.02 0.36 -0.65
CA VAL A 210 -10.07 -0.73 -0.81
C VAL A 210 -10.64 -2.04 -0.26
N THR A 211 -11.14 -2.04 0.96
CA THR A 211 -11.77 -3.21 1.61
C THR A 211 -12.89 -3.77 0.74
N ASN A 212 -13.80 -2.92 0.28
CA ASN A 212 -14.90 -3.31 -0.61
C ASN A 212 -14.38 -3.91 -1.92
N TYR A 213 -13.35 -3.30 -2.49
CA TYR A 213 -12.76 -3.81 -3.72
C TYR A 213 -12.08 -5.17 -3.51
N LEU A 214 -11.28 -5.36 -2.46
CA LEU A 214 -10.61 -6.63 -2.16
C LEU A 214 -11.62 -7.76 -1.92
N ILE A 215 -12.70 -7.51 -1.16
CA ILE A 215 -13.80 -8.47 -0.99
C ILE A 215 -14.40 -8.85 -2.35
N SER A 216 -14.64 -7.86 -3.23
CA SER A 216 -15.16 -8.12 -4.58
C SER A 216 -14.21 -8.94 -5.46
N GLN A 217 -12.92 -8.94 -5.15
CA GLN A 217 -11.89 -9.73 -5.85
C GLN A 217 -11.62 -11.09 -5.19
N GLY A 218 -12.47 -11.50 -4.22
CA GLY A 218 -12.38 -12.81 -3.59
C GLY A 218 -11.40 -12.87 -2.41
N ALA A 219 -11.16 -11.73 -1.74
CA ALA A 219 -10.40 -11.74 -0.50
C ALA A 219 -11.06 -12.65 0.55
N GLU A 220 -10.26 -13.54 1.13
CA GLU A 220 -10.70 -14.43 2.21
C GLU A 220 -10.78 -13.65 3.52
N LEU A 221 -11.85 -13.92 4.27
CA LEU A 221 -12.06 -13.40 5.61
C LEU A 221 -11.60 -14.48 6.59
N GLU A 222 -10.85 -14.10 7.61
CA GLU A 222 -10.45 -15.03 8.64
C GLU A 222 -11.60 -15.24 9.62
N GLN A 223 -11.93 -16.51 9.83
CA GLN A 223 -13.07 -16.98 10.63
C GLN A 223 -13.06 -16.50 12.09
N ASN A 224 -11.92 -15.98 12.58
CA ASN A 224 -11.71 -15.60 13.97
C ASN A 224 -11.40 -14.11 14.18
N ASP A 225 -11.35 -13.29 13.12
CA ASP A 225 -10.98 -11.90 13.29
C ASP A 225 -12.18 -11.02 13.64
N LEU A 226 -12.00 -10.26 14.73
CA LEU A 226 -12.95 -9.32 15.32
C LEU A 226 -13.57 -8.36 14.29
N THR A 227 -12.85 -8.11 13.21
CA THR A 227 -13.07 -7.05 12.23
C THR A 227 -13.97 -7.49 11.07
N ASP A 228 -13.98 -8.77 10.71
CA ASP A 228 -14.49 -9.23 9.41
C ASP A 228 -16.01 -9.21 9.31
N ILE A 229 -16.71 -9.75 10.32
CA ILE A 229 -18.17 -9.69 10.38
C ILE A 229 -18.67 -8.25 10.60
N HIS A 230 -17.95 -7.45 11.39
CA HIS A 230 -18.28 -6.04 11.60
C HIS A 230 -18.16 -5.24 10.31
N LEU A 231 -17.11 -5.48 9.51
CA LEU A 231 -16.91 -4.82 8.22
C LEU A 231 -17.88 -5.29 7.16
N ALA A 232 -18.16 -6.60 7.08
CA ALA A 232 -19.15 -7.14 6.17
C ALA A 232 -20.53 -6.51 6.42
N ILE A 233 -20.91 -6.37 7.69
CA ILE A 233 -22.13 -5.67 8.10
C ILE A 233 -22.02 -4.19 7.75
N LEU A 234 -21.00 -3.48 8.23
CA LEU A 234 -20.79 -2.04 8.01
C LEU A 234 -20.92 -1.62 6.54
N HIS A 235 -20.49 -2.47 5.62
CA HIS A 235 -20.52 -2.21 4.18
C HIS A 235 -21.67 -2.89 3.43
N GLY A 236 -22.59 -3.57 4.13
CA GLY A 236 -23.78 -4.17 3.54
C GLY A 236 -23.50 -5.33 2.58
N HIS A 237 -22.36 -6.01 2.72
CA HIS A 237 -21.97 -7.15 1.88
C HIS A 237 -22.72 -8.41 2.29
N THR A 238 -24.02 -8.46 2.02
CA THR A 238 -24.92 -9.53 2.52
C THR A 238 -24.45 -10.93 2.17
N SER A 239 -23.95 -11.17 0.95
CA SER A 239 -23.42 -12.48 0.55
C SER A 239 -22.24 -12.92 1.43
N THR A 240 -21.41 -11.96 1.84
CA THR A 240 -20.26 -12.17 2.72
C THR A 240 -20.70 -12.46 4.16
N ILE A 241 -21.69 -11.70 4.66
CA ILE A 241 -22.28 -11.92 5.98
C ILE A 241 -22.88 -13.33 6.05
N GLU A 242 -23.66 -13.73 5.04
CA GLU A 242 -24.28 -15.05 4.98
C GLU A 242 -23.24 -16.18 4.98
N LYS A 243 -22.15 -16.00 4.22
CA LYS A 243 -21.04 -16.95 4.20
C LYS A 243 -20.41 -17.08 5.59
N LEU A 244 -20.02 -15.98 6.21
CA LEU A 244 -19.41 -15.97 7.56
C LEU A 244 -20.31 -16.64 8.60
N VAL A 245 -21.61 -16.34 8.58
CA VAL A 245 -22.60 -16.95 9.46
C VAL A 245 -22.68 -18.46 9.23
N SER A 246 -22.71 -18.90 7.97
CA SER A 246 -22.76 -20.33 7.62
C SER A 246 -21.51 -21.11 8.05
N GLU A 247 -20.37 -20.42 8.09
CA GLU A 247 -19.08 -20.96 8.56
C GLU A 247 -18.95 -20.88 10.09
N GLY A 248 -19.93 -20.30 10.81
CA GLY A 248 -19.96 -20.29 12.27
C GLY A 248 -19.23 -19.11 12.91
N ALA A 249 -19.13 -17.97 12.23
CA ALA A 249 -18.60 -16.74 12.82
C ALA A 249 -19.35 -16.34 14.10
N ASP A 250 -18.62 -15.92 15.14
CA ASP A 250 -19.23 -15.45 16.38
C ASP A 250 -19.76 -14.02 16.23
N LEU A 251 -21.09 -13.90 16.16
CA LEU A 251 -21.80 -12.64 15.98
C LEU A 251 -21.79 -11.72 17.22
N ASN A 252 -21.31 -12.23 18.35
CA ASN A 252 -21.30 -11.53 19.64
C ASN A 252 -19.91 -11.01 20.01
N ILE A 253 -18.93 -11.18 19.13
CA ILE A 253 -17.62 -10.57 19.26
C ILE A 253 -17.80 -9.05 19.37
N GLN A 254 -17.07 -8.41 20.29
CA GLN A 254 -17.09 -6.96 20.48
C GLN A 254 -15.88 -6.30 19.82
N SER A 255 -16.11 -5.29 18.97
CA SER A 255 -15.06 -4.38 18.47
C SER A 255 -14.39 -3.61 19.62
N PRO A 256 -13.28 -2.87 19.37
CA PRO A 256 -12.55 -2.16 20.44
C PRO A 256 -13.38 -1.14 21.23
N ASP A 257 -14.45 -0.60 20.63
CA ASP A 257 -15.44 0.28 21.27
C ASP A 257 -16.59 -0.48 21.95
N GLY A 258 -16.51 -1.81 22.04
CA GLY A 258 -17.47 -2.69 22.70
C GLY A 258 -18.70 -3.03 21.85
N GLN A 259 -18.80 -2.53 20.62
CA GLN A 259 -19.94 -2.84 19.76
C GLN A 259 -19.85 -4.27 19.23
N GLN A 260 -20.98 -4.96 19.17
CA GLN A 260 -21.12 -6.23 18.43
C GLN A 260 -21.82 -5.99 17.08
N CYS A 261 -21.83 -7.01 16.22
CA CYS A 261 -22.53 -7.04 14.92
C CYS A 261 -23.92 -6.38 14.90
N LEU A 262 -24.71 -6.65 15.94
CA LEU A 262 -26.07 -6.15 16.05
C LEU A 262 -26.16 -4.63 16.27
N HIS A 263 -25.17 -4.01 16.92
CA HIS A 263 -25.11 -2.55 17.03
C HIS A 263 -24.94 -1.94 15.63
N THR A 264 -23.98 -2.47 14.87
CA THR A 264 -23.69 -2.01 13.50
C THR A 264 -24.88 -2.24 12.57
N ALA A 265 -25.50 -3.42 12.61
CA ALA A 265 -26.64 -3.74 11.75
C ALA A 265 -27.87 -2.84 12.04
N ILE A 266 -28.13 -2.52 13.31
CA ILE A 266 -29.21 -1.60 13.68
C ILE A 266 -28.92 -0.19 13.17
N LYS A 267 -27.69 0.31 13.28
CA LYS A 267 -27.31 1.63 12.72
C LYS A 267 -27.59 1.71 11.21
N LEU A 268 -27.31 0.65 10.46
CA LEU A 268 -27.59 0.62 9.01
C LEU A 268 -29.07 0.79 8.66
N CYS A 269 -29.98 0.37 9.55
CA CYS A 269 -31.41 0.55 9.31
C CYS A 269 -31.79 2.05 9.21
N PHE A 270 -31.04 2.92 9.88
CA PHE A 270 -31.26 4.36 9.94
C PHE A 270 -30.31 5.15 9.04
N ASN A 271 -29.27 4.50 8.51
CA ASN A 271 -28.40 5.11 7.52
C ASN A 271 -29.20 5.54 6.27
N SER A 272 -28.88 6.75 5.80
CA SER A 272 -29.46 7.36 4.60
C SER A 272 -29.09 6.59 3.33
N GLU A 273 -27.89 6.02 3.29
CA GLU A 273 -27.43 5.17 2.19
C GLU A 273 -27.91 3.72 2.39
N LYS A 274 -28.68 3.22 1.44
CA LYS A 274 -29.17 1.82 1.42
C LYS A 274 -28.12 0.93 0.76
N ILE A 275 -27.18 0.49 1.58
CA ILE A 275 -25.99 -0.28 1.15
C ILE A 275 -26.16 -1.79 1.26
N VAL A 276 -27.17 -2.28 2.01
CA VAL A 276 -27.40 -3.72 2.20
C VAL A 276 -28.02 -4.30 0.94
N GLN A 277 -27.32 -5.24 0.32
CA GLN A 277 -27.79 -5.92 -0.88
C GLN A 277 -28.91 -6.91 -0.52
N GLU A 278 -30.01 -6.87 -1.27
CA GLU A 278 -31.09 -7.84 -1.10
C GLU A 278 -30.69 -9.21 -1.66
N THR A 279 -30.75 -10.24 -0.82
CA THR A 279 -30.47 -11.64 -1.17
C THR A 279 -31.73 -12.48 -1.02
N ASP A 280 -31.72 -13.68 -1.60
CA ASP A 280 -32.82 -14.64 -1.42
C ASP A 280 -33.07 -14.99 0.05
N THR A 281 -32.01 -15.02 0.86
CA THR A 281 -32.07 -15.29 2.30
C THR A 281 -32.81 -14.18 3.03
N LEU A 282 -32.41 -12.92 2.82
CA LEU A 282 -33.06 -11.77 3.45
C LEU A 282 -34.52 -11.60 2.97
N ARG A 283 -34.78 -11.85 1.69
CA ARG A 283 -36.14 -11.82 1.14
C ARG A 283 -37.04 -12.86 1.80
N LYS A 284 -36.56 -14.09 2.01
CA LYS A 284 -37.32 -15.14 2.73
C LYS A 284 -37.67 -14.72 4.15
N ILE A 285 -36.75 -14.11 4.88
CA ILE A 285 -37.01 -13.58 6.23
C ILE A 285 -38.09 -12.50 6.20
N SER A 286 -38.04 -11.61 5.22
CA SER A 286 -39.07 -10.59 5.00
C SER A 286 -40.43 -11.21 4.67
N ASP A 287 -40.47 -12.22 3.80
CA ASP A 287 -41.69 -12.86 3.34
C ASP A 287 -42.36 -13.72 4.44
N GLU A 288 -41.58 -14.54 5.16
CA GLU A 288 -42.09 -15.51 6.12
C GLU A 288 -42.66 -14.87 7.39
N HIS A 289 -42.08 -13.75 7.83
CA HIS A 289 -42.42 -13.14 9.12
C HIS A 289 -43.07 -11.75 8.99
N TYR A 290 -42.90 -11.09 7.85
CA TYR A 290 -43.27 -9.67 7.69
C TYR A 290 -43.96 -9.36 6.35
N LYS A 291 -44.43 -10.37 5.61
CA LYS A 291 -45.17 -10.22 4.35
C LYS A 291 -44.43 -9.40 3.27
N GLY A 292 -43.10 -9.44 3.28
CA GLY A 292 -42.28 -8.70 2.33
C GLY A 292 -42.13 -7.20 2.65
N GLU A 293 -42.58 -6.74 3.83
CA GLU A 293 -42.55 -5.31 4.18
C GLU A 293 -41.21 -4.86 4.82
N LEU A 294 -40.28 -5.77 5.12
CA LEU A 294 -38.97 -5.38 5.64
C LEU A 294 -38.05 -4.87 4.54
N SER A 295 -37.32 -3.78 4.85
CA SER A 295 -36.16 -3.40 4.06
C SER A 295 -35.02 -4.39 4.24
N PRO A 296 -34.06 -4.48 3.30
CA PRO A 296 -32.91 -5.37 3.42
C PRO A 296 -32.13 -5.17 4.73
N GLU A 297 -31.99 -3.93 5.22
CA GLU A 297 -31.28 -3.64 6.47
C GLU A 297 -32.01 -4.23 7.68
N LYS A 298 -33.34 -4.12 7.72
CA LYS A 298 -34.14 -4.69 8.80
C LYS A 298 -34.14 -6.22 8.72
N ALA A 299 -34.26 -6.77 7.52
CA ALA A 299 -34.14 -8.21 7.30
C ALA A 299 -32.79 -8.74 7.77
N LEU A 300 -31.70 -7.99 7.55
CA LEU A 300 -30.37 -8.33 8.05
C LEU A 300 -30.30 -8.37 9.59
N VAL A 301 -30.95 -7.43 10.29
CA VAL A 301 -31.03 -7.48 11.77
C VAL A 301 -31.72 -8.76 12.23
N PHE A 302 -32.83 -9.16 11.60
CA PHE A 302 -33.51 -10.41 11.93
C PHE A 302 -32.67 -11.64 11.60
N TYR A 303 -32.01 -11.65 10.45
CA TYR A 303 -31.08 -12.72 10.08
C TYR A 303 -30.00 -12.95 11.14
N LEU A 304 -29.36 -11.87 11.62
CA LEU A 304 -28.33 -11.99 12.66
C LEU A 304 -28.90 -12.51 13.99
N LEU A 305 -30.11 -12.08 14.38
CA LEU A 305 -30.80 -12.57 15.58
C LEU A 305 -31.11 -14.07 15.49
N GLU A 306 -31.63 -14.52 14.35
CA GLU A 306 -31.93 -15.94 14.09
C GLU A 306 -30.68 -16.81 14.12
N ASN A 307 -29.52 -16.23 13.83
CA ASN A 307 -28.22 -16.91 13.85
C ASN A 307 -27.41 -16.66 15.14
N GLY A 308 -28.05 -16.16 16.21
CA GLY A 308 -27.46 -16.15 17.56
C GLY A 308 -26.76 -14.86 17.98
N ALA A 309 -26.99 -13.75 17.28
CA ALA A 309 -26.62 -12.42 17.80
C ALA A 309 -27.47 -12.05 19.02
N LYS A 310 -26.83 -11.57 20.10
CA LYS A 310 -27.46 -11.27 21.38
C LYS A 310 -27.93 -9.82 21.45
N LEU A 311 -29.03 -9.56 22.15
CA LEU A 311 -29.56 -8.20 22.35
C LEU A 311 -29.08 -7.52 23.64
N ASP A 312 -28.44 -8.27 24.54
CA ASP A 312 -28.12 -7.86 25.91
C ASP A 312 -26.65 -7.47 26.13
N VAL A 313 -25.83 -7.53 25.08
CA VAL A 313 -24.42 -7.11 25.12
C VAL A 313 -24.34 -5.59 25.05
N ARG A 314 -23.63 -4.98 26.01
CA ARG A 314 -23.44 -3.53 26.07
C ARG A 314 -22.10 -3.13 25.47
N ASP A 315 -22.08 -2.01 24.74
CA ASP A 315 -20.85 -1.38 24.28
C ASP A 315 -20.07 -0.69 25.43
N THR A 316 -18.91 -0.10 25.11
CA THR A 316 -18.08 0.61 26.10
C THR A 316 -18.77 1.84 26.71
N THR A 317 -19.80 2.38 26.05
CA THR A 317 -20.64 3.47 26.57
C THR A 317 -21.80 2.98 27.42
N GLY A 318 -21.98 1.66 27.53
CA GLY A 318 -23.04 1.01 28.26
C GLY A 318 -24.35 0.88 27.49
N ASN A 319 -24.38 1.19 26.19
CA ASN A 319 -25.59 1.13 25.37
C ASN A 319 -25.82 -0.29 24.82
N LEU A 320 -27.09 -0.69 24.77
CA LEU A 320 -27.57 -1.90 24.11
C LEU A 320 -27.80 -1.64 22.61
N PRO A 321 -27.79 -2.68 21.75
CA PRO A 321 -28.05 -2.53 20.31
C PRO A 321 -29.35 -1.78 20.02
N ILE A 322 -30.42 -2.10 20.76
CA ILE A 322 -31.75 -1.48 20.58
C ILE A 322 -31.77 0.04 20.87
N GLN A 323 -30.82 0.56 21.64
CA GLN A 323 -30.76 1.99 21.94
C GLN A 323 -30.32 2.81 20.72
N TYR A 324 -29.54 2.21 19.82
CA TYR A 324 -29.15 2.83 18.54
C TYR A 324 -30.30 2.91 17.53
N ALA A 325 -31.44 2.28 17.80
CA ALA A 325 -32.62 2.37 16.92
C ALA A 325 -33.39 3.70 17.04
N LYS A 326 -32.93 4.63 17.90
CA LYS A 326 -33.68 5.85 18.27
C LYS A 326 -32.93 7.17 18.07
N ASP A 327 -31.63 7.16 17.77
CA ASP A 327 -30.75 8.33 18.00
C ASP A 327 -30.32 9.15 16.75
N GLU A 328 -30.86 8.92 15.55
CA GLU A 328 -30.47 9.71 14.35
C GLU A 328 -31.50 10.72 13.83
N ASP A 329 -32.44 11.16 14.68
CA ASP A 329 -33.23 12.39 14.43
C ASP A 329 -32.60 13.58 15.16
N ASN A 330 -31.47 14.11 14.66
CA ASN A 330 -30.98 15.48 14.96
C ASN A 330 -30.08 16.03 13.86
#